data_AF-A0A7C6WLP5-F1
#
_entry.id   AF-A0A7C6WLP5-F1
#
_cell.length_a   1.000
_cell.length_b   1.000
_cell.length_c   1.000
_cell.angle_alpha   90.00
_cell.angle_beta   90.00
_cell.angle_gamma   90.00
#
_symmetry.space_group_name_H-M   'P 1'
#
loop_
_entity.id
_entity.type
_entity.pdbx_description
1 polymer ?
#
loop_
_entity_poly.entity_id
_entity_poly.type
_entity_poly.pdbx_seq_one_letter_code
_entity_poly.pdbx_strand_id
1 'polypeptide(L)'
;MGHFILCLITVLFITVEVPALQVDDSKDNEVITSMEALDMVKERYAANFEKVCDESEEYYYKLSDYQYYLVMEDYDDTENYYLIHLYEFVVDELDTGIGHTVTYGWYKVYWDTGHILEYGY
;
A
#
# COMPACT_ATOMS: atom_id res chain seq x y z
N MET A 1 36.01 73.22 -16.92
CA MET A 1 35.19 72.39 -17.84
C MET A 1 35.32 70.94 -17.37
N GLY A 2 34.36 70.48 -16.57
CA GLY A 2 34.38 69.12 -16.04
C GLY A 2 33.65 68.17 -16.98
N HIS A 3 34.33 67.13 -17.47
CA HIS A 3 33.70 66.07 -18.24
C HIS A 3 33.28 64.94 -17.29
N PHE A 4 31.97 64.84 -17.08
CA PHE A 4 31.31 63.65 -16.56
C PHE A 4 31.40 62.56 -17.62
N ILE A 5 32.05 61.44 -17.32
CA ILE A 5 31.98 60.23 -18.13
C ILE A 5 30.92 59.32 -17.51
N LEU A 6 29.86 59.11 -18.29
CA LEU A 6 28.71 58.26 -17.98
C LEU A 6 29.12 56.78 -18.13
N CYS A 7 28.89 55.99 -17.09
CA CYS A 7 29.06 54.53 -17.09
C CYS A 7 28.13 53.87 -18.12
N LEU A 8 28.66 52.96 -18.92
CA LEU A 8 27.88 51.96 -19.66
C LEU A 8 28.31 50.58 -19.17
N ILE A 9 27.59 50.02 -18.19
CA ILE A 9 27.76 48.63 -17.75
C ILE A 9 26.78 47.80 -18.58
N THR A 10 27.27 47.12 -19.61
CA THR A 10 26.52 46.08 -20.31
C THR A 10 26.47 44.83 -19.44
N VAL A 11 25.30 44.55 -18.85
CA VAL A 11 25.02 43.28 -18.17
C VAL A 11 24.65 42.26 -19.24
N LEU A 12 25.55 41.30 -19.49
CA LEU A 12 25.32 40.16 -20.36
C LEU A 12 24.51 39.12 -19.58
N PHE A 13 23.20 39.05 -19.80
CA PHE A 13 22.36 37.99 -19.25
C PHE A 13 22.59 36.71 -20.07
N ILE A 14 23.34 35.77 -19.50
CA ILE A 14 23.46 34.42 -20.06
C ILE A 14 22.20 33.66 -19.62
N THR A 15 21.23 33.51 -20.51
CA THR A 15 20.08 32.62 -20.29
C THR A 15 20.56 31.18 -20.48
N VAL A 16 20.83 30.48 -19.39
CA VAL A 16 21.01 29.03 -19.42
C VAL A 16 19.62 28.42 -19.56
N GLU A 17 19.32 27.86 -20.73
CA GLU A 17 18.11 27.07 -20.92
C GLU A 17 18.20 25.84 -20.01
N VAL A 18 17.36 25.81 -18.97
CA VAL A 18 17.17 24.61 -18.17
C VAL A 18 16.52 23.58 -19.09
N PRO A 19 17.14 22.42 -19.37
CA PRO A 19 16.52 21.42 -20.23
C PRO A 19 15.20 20.99 -19.59
N ALA A 20 14.12 21.13 -20.34
CA ALA A 20 12.80 20.67 -19.94
C ALA A 20 12.91 19.18 -19.57
N LEU A 21 12.59 18.87 -18.32
CA LEU A 21 12.50 17.51 -17.82
C LEU A 21 11.38 16.84 -18.62
N GLN A 22 11.75 15.96 -19.55
CA GLN A 22 10.79 15.12 -20.24
C GLN A 22 10.26 14.12 -19.20
N VAL A 23 9.07 14.41 -18.69
CA VAL A 23 8.30 13.45 -17.90
C VAL A 23 7.89 12.36 -18.87
N ASP A 24 8.55 11.22 -18.74
CA ASP A 24 8.21 9.98 -19.41
C ASP A 24 6.83 9.51 -18.91
N ASP A 25 5.80 9.82 -19.71
CA ASP A 25 4.37 9.63 -19.40
C ASP A 25 3.89 8.20 -19.72
N SER A 26 4.76 7.20 -19.53
CA SER A 26 4.40 5.78 -19.59
C SER A 26 4.91 5.07 -18.35
N LYS A 27 4.51 5.55 -17.18
CA LYS A 27 4.41 4.67 -16.02
C LYS A 27 3.07 3.97 -16.20
N ASP A 28 3.09 2.78 -16.79
CA ASP A 28 1.96 1.87 -16.68
C ASP A 28 1.63 1.79 -15.18
N ASN A 29 0.52 2.40 -14.77
CA ASN A 29 -0.01 2.26 -13.42
C ASN A 29 -0.49 0.81 -13.30
N GLU A 30 0.45 -0.10 -13.06
CA GLU A 30 0.14 -1.50 -12.80
C GLU A 30 -0.66 -1.53 -11.50
N VAL A 31 -1.96 -1.75 -11.66
CA VAL A 31 -2.92 -1.89 -10.56
C VAL A 31 -2.53 -3.15 -9.80
N ILE A 32 -2.29 -3.02 -8.50
CA ILE A 32 -1.99 -4.19 -7.68
C ILE A 32 -3.23 -5.07 -7.55
N THR A 33 -3.01 -6.38 -7.53
CA THR A 33 -4.07 -7.37 -7.31
C THR A 33 -4.42 -7.49 -5.83
N SER A 34 -5.56 -8.12 -5.52
CA SER A 34 -5.98 -8.40 -4.14
C SER A 34 -4.97 -9.27 -3.38
N MET A 35 -4.33 -10.22 -4.08
CA MET A 35 -3.34 -11.12 -3.51
C MET A 35 -2.00 -10.41 -3.26
N GLU A 36 -1.58 -9.51 -4.14
CA GLU A 36 -0.41 -8.64 -3.88
C GLU A 36 -0.67 -7.69 -2.72
N ALA A 37 -1.87 -7.10 -2.63
CA ALA A 37 -2.27 -6.30 -1.49
C ALA A 37 -2.19 -7.08 -0.17
N LEU A 38 -2.63 -8.34 -0.17
CA LEU A 38 -2.52 -9.24 0.98
C LEU A 38 -1.05 -9.55 1.34
N ASP A 39 -0.20 -9.84 0.35
CA ASP A 39 1.23 -10.04 0.53
C ASP A 39 1.90 -8.81 1.17
N MET A 40 1.53 -7.60 0.72
CA MET A 40 2.05 -6.33 1.27
C MET A 40 1.68 -6.13 2.74
N VAL A 41 0.44 -6.43 3.14
CA VAL A 41 0.03 -6.36 4.55
C VAL A 41 0.75 -7.41 5.38
N LYS A 42 0.88 -8.63 4.85
CA LYS A 42 1.61 -9.71 5.52
C LYS A 42 3.05 -9.33 5.82
N GLU A 43 3.77 -8.80 4.84
CA GLU A 43 5.17 -8.39 5.01
C GLU A 43 5.36 -7.38 6.14
N ARG A 44 4.40 -6.48 6.33
CA ARG A 44 4.49 -5.40 7.32
C ARG A 44 3.98 -5.79 8.71
N TYR A 45 2.87 -6.53 8.78
CA TYR A 45 2.12 -6.72 10.03
C TYR A 45 2.08 -8.17 10.53
N ALA A 46 2.40 -9.14 9.68
CA ALA A 46 2.27 -10.56 9.99
C ALA A 46 3.42 -11.38 9.37
N ALA A 47 4.65 -10.87 9.47
CA ALA A 47 5.81 -11.41 8.74
C ALA A 47 6.10 -12.90 9.05
N ASN A 48 5.71 -13.37 10.23
CA ASN A 48 5.84 -14.75 10.71
C ASN A 48 4.68 -15.67 10.30
N PHE A 49 3.68 -15.19 9.57
CA PHE A 49 2.60 -16.04 9.07
C PHE A 49 3.04 -16.80 7.83
N GLU A 50 2.50 -18.00 7.69
CA GLU A 50 2.75 -18.93 6.59
C GLU A 50 1.61 -18.83 5.57
N LYS A 51 1.95 -18.89 4.27
CA LYS A 51 0.97 -18.85 3.17
C LYS A 51 0.22 -20.18 3.14
N VAL A 52 -1.10 -20.11 3.13
CA VAL A 52 -1.99 -21.27 2.98
C VAL A 52 -2.78 -21.09 1.69
N CYS A 53 -2.43 -21.88 0.68
CA CYS A 53 -3.15 -21.91 -0.59
C CYS A 53 -4.31 -22.91 -0.49
N ASP A 54 -5.45 -22.54 -1.08
CA ASP A 54 -6.53 -23.49 -1.34
C ASP A 54 -6.36 -24.11 -2.75
N GLU A 55 -7.32 -24.92 -3.21
CA GLU A 55 -7.38 -25.41 -4.60
C GLU A 55 -7.62 -24.29 -5.64
N SER A 56 -7.86 -23.06 -5.19
CA SER A 56 -7.99 -21.85 -6.02
C SER A 56 -6.66 -21.08 -6.14
N GLU A 57 -6.65 -20.03 -6.95
CA GLU A 57 -5.52 -19.08 -7.02
C GLU A 57 -5.50 -18.11 -5.81
N GLU A 58 -6.53 -18.14 -4.97
CA GLU A 58 -6.62 -17.34 -3.75
C GLU A 58 -5.94 -18.05 -2.58
N TYR A 59 -5.39 -17.26 -1.67
CA TYR A 59 -4.74 -17.76 -0.49
C TYR A 59 -4.92 -16.81 0.68
N TYR A 60 -4.65 -17.31 1.87
CA TYR A 60 -4.58 -16.52 3.08
C TYR A 60 -3.29 -16.83 3.84
N TYR A 61 -3.07 -16.10 4.91
CA TYR A 61 -1.93 -16.29 5.79
C TYR A 61 -2.37 -16.72 7.17
N LYS A 62 -1.62 -17.64 7.77
CA LYS A 62 -1.89 -18.15 9.11
C LYS A 62 -0.63 -18.23 9.95
N LEU A 63 -0.72 -17.88 11.24
CA LEU A 63 0.36 -18.20 12.17
C LEU A 63 0.31 -19.69 12.53
N SER A 64 1.41 -20.41 12.30
CA SER A 64 1.51 -21.83 12.63
C SER A 64 1.25 -22.08 14.13
N ASP A 65 0.59 -23.19 14.46
CA ASP A 65 0.15 -23.60 15.81
C ASP A 65 -0.90 -22.71 16.51
N TYR A 66 -1.28 -21.58 15.92
CA TYR A 66 -2.29 -20.67 16.48
C TYR A 66 -3.47 -20.48 15.53
N GLN A 67 -4.55 -19.87 16.03
CA GLN A 67 -5.74 -19.55 15.23
C GLN A 67 -5.72 -18.10 14.75
N TYR A 68 -4.55 -17.56 14.41
CA TYR A 68 -4.42 -16.22 13.81
C TYR A 68 -4.43 -16.30 12.29
N TYR A 69 -5.23 -15.45 11.67
CA TYR A 69 -5.50 -15.41 10.26
C TYR A 69 -5.32 -13.99 9.72
N LEU A 70 -4.77 -13.89 8.52
CA LEU A 70 -4.75 -12.68 7.72
C LEU A 70 -5.36 -13.00 6.35
N VAL A 71 -6.49 -12.38 6.05
CA VAL A 71 -7.37 -12.75 4.92
C VAL A 71 -7.80 -11.51 4.15
N MET A 72 -7.97 -11.64 2.83
CA MET A 72 -8.67 -10.65 2.01
C MET A 72 -10.19 -10.90 2.13
N GLU A 73 -10.92 -9.93 2.67
CA GLU A 73 -12.35 -10.07 2.99
C GLU A 73 -13.25 -9.43 1.94
N ASP A 74 -12.89 -8.24 1.45
CA ASP A 74 -13.76 -7.45 0.57
C ASP A 74 -12.96 -6.44 -0.27
N TYR A 75 -13.66 -5.68 -1.12
CA TYR A 75 -13.10 -4.60 -1.90
C TYR A 75 -14.14 -3.50 -2.21
N ASP A 76 -13.69 -2.29 -2.51
CA ASP A 76 -14.54 -1.16 -2.86
C ASP A 76 -14.05 -0.48 -4.15
N ASP A 77 -14.79 -0.68 -5.24
CA ASP A 77 -14.52 -0.09 -6.56
C ASP A 77 -14.69 1.43 -6.62
N THR A 78 -15.42 2.03 -5.69
CA THR A 78 -15.66 3.48 -5.67
C THR A 78 -14.49 4.20 -4.99
N GLU A 79 -14.01 3.66 -3.88
CA GLU A 79 -12.87 4.20 -3.13
C GLU A 79 -11.51 3.61 -3.55
N ASN A 80 -11.52 2.59 -4.40
CA ASN A 80 -10.35 1.89 -4.96
C ASN A 80 -9.46 1.15 -3.96
N TYR A 81 -10.03 0.37 -3.03
CA TYR A 81 -9.25 -0.40 -2.06
C TYR A 81 -9.69 -1.85 -1.87
N TYR A 82 -8.73 -2.70 -1.49
CA TYR A 82 -8.97 -4.02 -0.91
C TYR A 82 -9.02 -3.94 0.61
N LEU A 83 -9.92 -4.70 1.23
CA LEU A 83 -10.06 -4.82 2.68
C LEU A 83 -9.45 -6.13 3.17
N ILE A 84 -8.45 -6.00 4.04
CA ILE A 84 -7.72 -7.13 4.62
C ILE A 84 -7.95 -7.16 6.13
N HIS A 85 -8.19 -8.35 6.67
CA HIS A 85 -8.54 -8.57 8.07
C HIS A 85 -7.50 -9.43 8.77
N LEU A 86 -6.93 -8.92 9.85
CA LEU A 86 -6.10 -9.67 10.78
C LEU A 86 -6.93 -10.01 12.02
N TYR A 87 -7.13 -11.30 12.27
CA TYR A 87 -7.96 -11.76 13.37
C TYR A 87 -7.49 -13.08 13.99
N GLU A 88 -8.03 -13.37 15.16
CA GLU A 88 -7.96 -14.69 15.80
C GLU A 88 -9.33 -15.32 15.83
N PHE A 89 -9.41 -16.62 15.53
CA PHE A 89 -10.61 -17.40 15.75
C PHE A 89 -10.52 -18.12 17.10
N VAL A 90 -11.41 -17.78 18.02
CA VAL A 90 -11.48 -18.37 19.36
C VAL A 90 -12.64 -19.34 19.42
N VAL A 91 -12.34 -20.61 19.72
CA VAL A 91 -13.37 -21.66 19.87
C VAL A 91 -14.01 -21.51 21.25
N ASP A 92 -15.32 -21.30 21.28
CA ASP A 92 -16.11 -21.20 22.51
C ASP A 92 -16.60 -22.57 22.98
N GLU A 93 -16.97 -23.43 22.03
CA GLU A 93 -17.51 -24.76 22.28
C GLU A 93 -16.70 -25.83 21.53
N LEU A 94 -15.88 -26.60 22.26
CA LEU A 94 -15.00 -27.61 21.66
C LEU A 94 -15.75 -28.72 20.91
N ASP A 95 -16.93 -29.10 21.39
CA ASP A 95 -17.71 -30.21 20.81
C ASP A 95 -18.35 -29.84 19.47
N THR A 96 -18.67 -28.57 19.27
CA THR A 96 -19.35 -28.07 18.06
C THR A 96 -18.40 -27.34 17.12
N GLY A 97 -17.23 -26.89 17.62
CA GLY A 97 -16.30 -26.02 16.90
C GLY A 97 -16.83 -24.59 16.76
N ILE A 98 -17.95 -24.24 17.42
CA ILE A 98 -18.49 -22.89 17.41
C ILE A 98 -17.56 -21.97 18.19
N GLY A 99 -17.37 -20.78 17.65
CA GLY A 99 -16.49 -19.77 18.20
C GLY A 99 -16.82 -18.38 17.69
N HIS A 100 -15.96 -17.43 18.01
CA HIS A 100 -16.04 -16.05 17.58
C HIS A 100 -14.70 -15.53 17.09
N THR A 101 -14.75 -14.42 16.36
CA THR A 101 -13.59 -13.75 15.80
C THR A 101 -13.18 -12.57 16.69
N VAL A 102 -11.91 -12.53 17.09
CA VAL A 102 -11.28 -11.38 17.74
C VAL A 102 -10.46 -10.63 16.71
N THR A 103 -10.83 -9.38 16.44
CA THR A 103 -10.14 -8.55 15.44
C THR A 103 -8.91 -7.87 16.05
N TYR A 104 -7.77 -8.00 15.38
CA TYR A 104 -6.54 -7.28 15.71
C TYR A 104 -6.27 -6.10 14.78
N GLY A 105 -6.75 -6.15 13.54
CA GLY A 105 -6.62 -5.02 12.64
C GLY A 105 -7.40 -5.17 11.34
N TRP A 106 -7.81 -4.02 10.79
CA TRP A 106 -8.29 -3.90 9.42
C TRP A 106 -7.36 -3.03 8.62
N TYR A 107 -7.13 -3.41 7.37
CA TYR A 107 -6.24 -2.70 6.47
C TYR A 107 -6.96 -2.43 5.15
N LYS A 108 -7.03 -1.16 4.76
CA LYS A 108 -7.37 -0.78 3.39
C LYS A 108 -6.09 -0.68 2.59
N VAL A 109 -6.04 -1.34 1.44
CA VAL A 109 -4.91 -1.23 0.50
C VAL A 109 -5.43 -0.67 -0.80
N TYR A 110 -5.01 0.55 -1.12
CA TYR A 110 -5.44 1.24 -2.34
C TYR A 110 -4.71 0.68 -3.55
N TRP A 111 -5.43 0.16 -4.54
CA TRP A 111 -4.81 -0.63 -5.61
C TRP A 111 -4.09 0.18 -6.68
N ASP A 112 -4.32 1.49 -6.72
CA ASP A 112 -3.66 2.44 -7.61
C ASP A 112 -2.28 2.89 -7.08
N THR A 113 -2.09 2.83 -5.76
CA THR A 113 -0.92 3.42 -5.07
C THR A 113 -0.16 2.42 -4.21
N GLY A 114 -0.78 1.30 -3.83
CA GLY A 114 -0.26 0.38 -2.82
C GLY A 114 -0.22 0.98 -1.40
N HIS A 115 -0.90 2.12 -1.17
CA HIS A 115 -0.92 2.73 0.14
C HIS A 115 -1.76 1.88 1.11
N ILE A 116 -1.17 1.53 2.26
CA ILE A 116 -1.85 0.76 3.31
C ILE A 116 -2.33 1.73 4.38
N LEU A 117 -3.64 1.77 4.63
CA LEU A 117 -4.26 2.48 5.73
C LEU A 117 -4.75 1.49 6.79
N GLU A 118 -4.18 1.58 7.98
CA GLU A 118 -4.53 0.75 9.13
C GLU A 118 -5.68 1.39 9.93
N TYR A 119 -6.68 0.58 10.26
CA TYR A 119 -7.73 0.90 11.22
C TYR A 119 -7.53 0.02 12.44
N GLY A 120 -6.84 0.58 13.46
CA GLY A 120 -6.75 -0.03 14.78
C GLY A 120 -8.04 0.20 15.57
N TYR A 121 -8.43 -0.79 16.37
CA TYR A 121 -9.51 -0.68 17.37
C TYR A 121 -8.95 -0.39 18.76
#